data_AF-A0A6B2G9J5-F1
#
_entry.id   AF-A0A6B2G9J5-F1
#
_cell.length_a   1.000
_cell.length_b   1.000
_cell.length_c   1.000
_cell.angle_alpha   90.00
_cell.angle_beta   90.00
_cell.angle_gamma   90.00
#
_symmetry.space_group_name_H-M   'P 1'
#
loop_
_entity.id
_entity.type
_entity.pdbx_description
1 polymer ?
#
loop_
_entity_poly.entity_id
_entity_poly.type
_entity_poly.pdbx_seq_one_letter_code
_entity_poly.pdbx_strand_id
1 'polypeptide(L)'
;MECDKLKSVVSRLEKVADKLESISVKHDSNQETTEMVDEFSRILQGPVAQFVELSSNISPDVCEASKIMRTGFTLTLEFLKVVSASKKPSDQQLMELLKPLTSCIEEIQAFSKKCFKSDYKTHIGAISEFSTCFQWVVAPGKPHLFIESTIESGIYYSNRVISSFKDKQGSADHKIWVQSLNKCFEELKEYCKNYHVMGISWNV
;
A
#
# COMPACT_ATOMS: atom_id res chain seq x y z
N MET A 1 58.90 -10.59 21.02
CA MET A 1 58.74 -9.22 20.46
C MET A 1 57.75 -9.18 19.29
N GLU A 2 57.74 -10.16 18.38
CA GLU A 2 56.81 -10.18 17.23
C GLU A 2 55.40 -10.68 17.58
N CYS A 3 55.28 -11.64 18.50
CA CYS A 3 54.01 -12.19 18.96
C CYS A 3 53.14 -11.16 19.72
N ASP A 4 53.76 -10.23 20.46
CA ASP A 4 53.03 -9.22 21.24
C ASP A 4 52.44 -8.11 20.36
N LYS A 5 53.12 -7.77 19.25
CA LYS A 5 52.59 -6.85 18.24
C LYS A 5 51.37 -7.45 17.54
N LEU A 6 51.42 -8.76 17.23
CA LEU A 6 50.33 -9.44 16.53
C LEU A 6 49.05 -9.48 17.39
N LYS A 7 49.17 -9.79 18.68
CA LYS A 7 48.03 -9.78 19.63
C LYS A 7 47.40 -8.40 19.80
N SER A 8 48.22 -7.35 19.82
CA SER A 8 47.76 -5.96 19.91
C SER A 8 46.95 -5.55 18.67
N VAL A 9 47.39 -5.96 17.48
CA VAL A 9 46.68 -5.68 16.22
C VAL A 9 45.36 -6.43 16.15
N VAL A 10 45.32 -7.71 16.53
CA VAL A 10 44.08 -8.51 16.56
C VAL A 10 43.04 -7.89 17.50
N SER A 11 43.43 -7.54 18.73
CA SER A 11 42.51 -6.92 19.70
C SER A 11 41.96 -5.56 19.22
N ARG A 12 42.74 -4.81 18.45
CA ARG A 12 42.28 -3.55 17.85
C ARG A 12 41.30 -3.78 16.70
N LEU A 13 41.51 -4.82 15.90
CA LEU A 13 40.61 -5.18 14.80
C LEU A 13 39.26 -5.69 15.32
N GLU A 14 39.26 -6.53 16.36
CA GLU A 14 38.04 -7.00 17.01
C GLU A 14 37.21 -5.82 17.54
N LYS A 15 37.85 -4.86 18.23
CA LYS A 15 37.16 -3.64 18.71
C LYS A 15 36.61 -2.76 17.59
N VAL A 16 37.24 -2.74 16.43
CA VAL A 16 36.76 -1.98 15.27
C VAL A 16 35.57 -2.71 14.62
N ALA A 17 35.62 -4.04 14.54
CA ALA A 17 34.51 -4.87 14.06
C ALA A 17 33.27 -4.72 14.97
N ASP A 18 33.43 -4.85 16.30
CA ASP A 18 32.33 -4.67 17.26
C ASP A 18 31.71 -3.26 17.16
N LYS A 19 32.56 -2.25 16.94
CA LYS A 19 32.10 -0.86 16.80
C LYS A 19 31.40 -0.62 15.46
N LEU A 20 31.85 -1.25 14.38
CA LEU A 20 31.19 -1.21 13.07
C LEU A 20 29.84 -1.94 13.10
N GLU A 21 29.78 -3.12 13.71
CA GLU A 21 28.54 -3.88 13.86
C GLU A 21 27.53 -3.12 14.74
N SER A 22 27.96 -2.53 15.85
CA SER A 22 27.06 -1.74 16.71
C SER A 22 26.61 -0.41 16.09
N ILE A 23 27.38 0.18 15.18
CA ILE A 23 26.99 1.38 14.42
C ILE A 23 26.03 1.00 13.29
N SER A 24 26.28 -0.11 12.57
CA SER A 24 25.38 -0.61 11.52
C SER A 24 24.02 -1.02 12.10
N VAL A 25 23.98 -1.69 13.25
CA VAL A 25 22.71 -2.14 13.87
C VAL A 25 21.88 -0.98 14.43
N LYS A 26 22.51 0.13 14.85
CA LYS A 26 21.80 1.28 15.44
C LYS A 26 21.44 2.40 14.45
N HIS A 27 22.11 2.47 13.30
CA HIS A 27 21.86 3.49 12.29
C HIS A 27 20.81 3.04 11.25
N ASP A 28 20.55 1.74 11.08
CA ASP A 28 19.81 1.24 9.91
C ASP A 28 18.33 0.92 10.18
N SER A 29 17.97 0.26 11.29
CA SER A 29 16.60 -0.24 11.49
C SER A 29 15.55 0.86 11.73
N ASN A 30 15.88 1.87 12.56
CA ASN A 30 14.94 2.98 12.84
C ASN A 30 14.76 3.92 11.64
N GLN A 31 15.78 4.07 10.78
CA GLN A 31 15.70 4.90 9.58
C GLN A 31 14.85 4.22 8.50
N GLU A 32 15.11 2.94 8.21
CA GLU A 32 14.36 2.15 7.23
C GLU A 32 12.87 2.00 7.62
N THR A 33 12.61 1.81 8.92
CA THR A 33 11.25 1.75 9.50
C THR A 33 10.49 3.07 9.37
N THR A 34 11.19 4.21 9.49
CA THR A 34 10.60 5.55 9.32
C THR A 34 10.33 5.81 7.84
N GLU A 35 11.27 5.47 6.97
CA GLU A 35 11.16 5.64 5.51
C GLU A 35 9.99 4.85 4.93
N MET A 36 9.77 3.61 5.40
CA MET A 36 8.62 2.79 5.04
C MET A 36 7.28 3.52 5.29
N VAL A 37 7.11 4.12 6.47
CA VAL A 37 5.87 4.82 6.83
C VAL A 37 5.73 6.12 6.02
N ASP A 38 6.83 6.84 5.84
CA ASP A 38 6.86 8.12 5.11
C ASP A 38 6.56 7.93 3.62
N GLU A 39 7.10 6.88 2.99
CA GLU A 39 6.83 6.59 1.58
C GLU A 39 5.38 6.18 1.35
N PHE A 40 4.80 5.37 2.24
CA PHE A 40 3.37 5.06 2.15
C PHE A 40 2.50 6.32 2.36
N SER A 41 2.90 7.19 3.29
CA SER A 41 2.24 8.49 3.50
C SER A 41 2.30 9.37 2.25
N ARG A 42 3.40 9.34 1.48
CA ARG A 42 3.51 10.00 0.17
C ARG A 42 2.49 9.48 -0.84
N ILE A 43 2.24 8.17 -0.89
CA ILE A 43 1.21 7.58 -1.78
C ILE A 43 -0.18 8.14 -1.41
N LEU A 44 -0.48 8.20 -0.12
CA LEU A 44 -1.77 8.73 0.38
C LEU A 44 -1.95 10.24 0.07
N GLN A 45 -0.89 11.03 0.19
CA GLN A 45 -0.92 12.48 0.00
C GLN A 45 -0.78 12.92 -1.46
N GLY A 46 -0.20 12.07 -2.32
CA GLY A 46 -0.02 12.35 -3.74
C GLY A 46 -1.06 11.62 -4.61
N PRO A 47 -0.73 10.43 -5.16
CA PRO A 47 -1.62 9.69 -6.07
C PRO A 47 -3.06 9.52 -5.57
N VAL A 48 -3.25 9.14 -4.30
CA VAL A 48 -4.59 8.90 -3.74
C VAL A 48 -5.36 10.21 -3.58
N ALA A 49 -4.71 11.30 -3.17
CA ALA A 49 -5.34 12.61 -3.06
C ALA A 49 -5.80 13.12 -4.44
N GLN A 50 -4.95 13.01 -5.46
CA GLN A 50 -5.28 13.35 -6.84
C GLN A 50 -6.45 12.50 -7.37
N PHE A 51 -6.46 11.20 -7.08
CA PHE A 51 -7.55 10.32 -7.48
C PHE A 51 -8.89 10.74 -6.87
N VAL A 52 -8.93 11.11 -5.58
CA VAL A 52 -10.14 11.59 -4.91
C VAL A 52 -10.62 12.92 -5.49
N GLU A 53 -9.69 13.83 -5.79
CA GLU A 53 -10.01 15.11 -6.44
C GLU A 53 -10.65 14.87 -7.82
N LEU A 54 -10.03 14.07 -8.68
CA LEU A 54 -10.60 13.70 -9.98
C LEU A 54 -11.95 13.02 -9.83
N SER A 55 -12.12 12.14 -8.85
CA SER A 55 -13.38 11.46 -8.56
C SER A 55 -14.51 12.43 -8.22
N SER A 56 -14.20 13.54 -7.54
CA SER A 56 -15.18 14.59 -7.22
C SER A 56 -15.72 15.32 -8.45
N ASN A 57 -14.95 15.36 -9.53
CA ASN A 57 -15.36 15.96 -10.80
C ASN A 57 -16.19 15.01 -11.68
N ILE A 58 -16.21 13.69 -11.37
CA ILE A 58 -16.96 12.69 -12.15
C ILE A 58 -18.43 12.64 -11.73
N SER A 59 -18.68 12.34 -10.46
CA SER A 59 -20.03 12.32 -9.87
C SER A 59 -19.99 12.20 -8.35
N PRO A 60 -21.09 12.54 -7.64
CA PRO A 60 -21.17 12.37 -6.19
C PRO A 60 -20.96 10.92 -5.73
N ASP A 61 -21.51 9.93 -6.44
CA ASP A 61 -21.34 8.51 -6.12
C ASP A 61 -19.88 8.06 -6.28
N VAL A 62 -19.20 8.52 -7.33
CA VAL A 62 -17.79 8.20 -7.57
C VAL A 62 -16.89 8.89 -6.55
N CYS A 63 -17.21 10.13 -6.18
CA CYS A 63 -16.56 10.85 -5.10
C CYS A 63 -16.66 10.07 -3.78
N GLU A 64 -17.85 9.59 -3.43
CA GLU A 64 -18.07 8.84 -2.20
C GLU A 64 -17.27 7.53 -2.20
N ALA A 65 -17.36 6.74 -3.26
CA ALA A 65 -16.57 5.51 -3.41
C ALA A 65 -15.05 5.76 -3.29
N SER A 66 -14.56 6.88 -3.85
CA SER A 66 -13.14 7.25 -3.77
C SER A 66 -12.70 7.62 -2.36
N LYS A 67 -13.58 8.23 -1.55
CA LYS A 67 -13.30 8.56 -0.15
C LYS A 67 -13.20 7.30 0.70
N ILE A 68 -14.10 6.33 0.49
CA ILE A 68 -14.02 5.04 1.19
C ILE A 68 -12.72 4.32 0.82
N MET A 69 -12.32 4.33 -0.46
CA MET A 69 -11.01 3.79 -0.88
C MET A 69 -9.83 4.51 -0.21
N ARG A 70 -9.87 5.85 -0.08
CA ARG A 70 -8.87 6.62 0.66
C ARG A 70 -8.82 6.23 2.14
N THR A 71 -9.96 5.91 2.76
CA THR A 71 -10.01 5.33 4.11
C THR A 71 -9.25 4.02 4.17
N GLY A 72 -9.38 3.14 3.17
CA GLY A 72 -8.60 1.89 3.09
C GLY A 72 -7.08 2.12 3.09
N PHE A 73 -6.60 3.09 2.30
CA PHE A 73 -5.18 3.50 2.36
C PHE A 73 -4.80 4.07 3.72
N THR A 74 -5.66 4.90 4.32
CA THR A 74 -5.40 5.50 5.65
C THR A 74 -5.28 4.42 6.74
N LEU A 75 -6.19 3.45 6.76
CA LEU A 75 -6.15 2.30 7.67
C LEU A 75 -4.91 1.42 7.43
N THR A 76 -4.48 1.28 6.18
CA THR A 76 -3.23 0.59 5.85
C THR A 76 -2.03 1.35 6.42
N LEU A 77 -1.98 2.68 6.31
CA LEU A 77 -0.92 3.49 6.92
C LEU A 77 -0.90 3.37 8.45
N GLU A 78 -2.07 3.35 9.09
CA GLU A 78 -2.18 3.13 10.54
C GLU A 78 -1.66 1.74 10.95
N PHE A 79 -2.02 0.70 10.20
CA PHE A 79 -1.48 -0.64 10.36
C PHE A 79 0.05 -0.65 10.21
N LEU A 80 0.58 0.02 9.19
CA LEU A 80 2.02 0.09 8.93
C LEU A 80 2.79 0.79 10.06
N LYS A 81 2.20 1.81 10.70
CA LYS A 81 2.79 2.41 11.92
C LYS A 81 2.88 1.43 13.08
N VAL A 82 1.92 0.51 13.20
CA VAL A 82 1.99 -0.56 14.21
C VAL A 82 3.08 -1.56 13.85
N VAL A 83 3.14 -1.98 12.57
CA VAL A 83 4.19 -2.86 12.03
C VAL A 83 5.59 -2.29 12.29
N SER A 84 5.74 -0.99 12.10
CA SER A 84 7.00 -0.27 12.26
C SER A 84 7.43 -0.16 13.74
N ALA A 85 6.49 -0.18 14.67
CA ALA A 85 6.76 0.02 16.10
C ALA A 85 6.71 -1.27 16.93
N SER A 86 6.30 -2.40 16.35
CA SER A 86 5.95 -3.62 17.09
C SER A 86 6.50 -4.89 16.45
N LYS A 87 6.72 -5.91 17.28
CA LYS A 87 6.90 -7.29 16.81
C LYS A 87 5.59 -7.83 16.28
N LYS A 88 5.65 -8.84 15.41
CA LYS A 88 4.47 -9.56 14.94
C LYS A 88 3.65 -10.06 16.15
N PRO A 89 2.38 -9.66 16.30
CA PRO A 89 1.52 -10.16 17.36
C PRO A 89 1.07 -11.60 17.05
N SER A 90 0.31 -12.20 17.97
CA SER A 90 -0.36 -13.48 17.67
C SER A 90 -1.31 -13.33 16.49
N ASP A 91 -1.58 -14.43 15.76
CA ASP A 91 -2.48 -14.37 14.60
C ASP A 91 -3.89 -13.88 14.98
N GLN A 92 -4.38 -14.21 16.18
CA GLN A 92 -5.66 -13.69 16.68
C GLN A 92 -5.65 -12.16 16.82
N GLN A 93 -4.61 -11.61 17.47
CA GLN A 93 -4.45 -10.17 17.63
C GLN A 93 -4.24 -9.45 16.30
N LEU A 94 -3.55 -10.10 15.34
CA LEU A 94 -3.41 -9.57 13.98
C LEU A 94 -4.77 -9.45 13.28
N MET A 95 -5.62 -10.47 13.39
CA MET A 95 -6.98 -10.41 12.83
C MET A 95 -7.83 -9.32 13.48
N GLU A 96 -7.69 -9.10 14.79
CA GLU A 96 -8.36 -7.99 15.50
C GLU A 96 -7.86 -6.62 15.02
N LEU A 97 -6.55 -6.47 14.82
CA LEU A 97 -5.93 -5.25 14.31
C LEU A 97 -6.39 -4.92 12.88
N LEU A 98 -6.62 -5.94 12.04
CA LEU A 98 -7.00 -5.76 10.64
C LEU A 98 -8.51 -5.61 10.41
N LYS A 99 -9.35 -5.84 11.42
CA LYS A 99 -10.82 -5.69 11.32
C LYS A 99 -11.26 -4.38 10.65
N PRO A 100 -10.74 -3.20 11.04
CA PRO A 100 -11.13 -1.95 10.39
C PRO A 100 -10.87 -1.95 8.88
N LEU A 101 -9.73 -2.48 8.44
CA LEU A 101 -9.39 -2.56 7.03
C LEU A 101 -10.31 -3.55 6.30
N THR A 102 -10.59 -4.71 6.90
CA THR A 102 -11.55 -5.69 6.34
C THR A 102 -12.94 -5.09 6.18
N SER A 103 -13.45 -4.39 7.20
CA SER A 103 -14.76 -3.73 7.13
C SER A 103 -14.80 -2.62 6.08
N CYS A 104 -13.70 -1.87 5.88
CA CYS A 104 -13.60 -0.89 4.81
C CYS A 104 -13.70 -1.53 3.42
N ILE A 105 -13.07 -2.69 3.20
CA ILE A 105 -13.18 -3.43 1.93
C ILE A 105 -14.63 -3.87 1.70
N GLU A 106 -15.27 -4.44 2.72
CA GLU A 106 -16.67 -4.86 2.66
C GLU A 106 -17.61 -3.68 2.37
N GLU A 107 -17.35 -2.50 2.94
CA GLU A 107 -18.10 -1.28 2.70
C GLU A 107 -18.03 -0.84 1.24
N ILE A 108 -16.84 -0.82 0.62
CA ILE A 108 -16.68 -0.47 -0.80
C ILE A 108 -17.46 -1.45 -1.68
N GLN A 109 -17.37 -2.75 -1.39
CA GLN A 109 -18.08 -3.78 -2.14
C GLN A 109 -19.60 -3.66 -1.99
N ALA A 110 -20.08 -3.35 -0.79
CA ALA A 110 -21.50 -3.11 -0.52
C ALA A 110 -22.00 -1.84 -1.24
N PHE A 111 -21.20 -0.77 -1.22
CA PHE A 111 -21.51 0.48 -1.92
C PHE A 111 -21.63 0.26 -3.43
N SER A 112 -20.70 -0.48 -4.03
CA SER A 112 -20.76 -0.87 -5.44
C SER A 112 -22.05 -1.62 -5.80
N LYS A 113 -22.44 -2.61 -4.96
CA LYS A 113 -23.71 -3.34 -5.14
C LYS A 113 -24.93 -2.42 -5.05
N LYS A 114 -24.92 -1.45 -4.14
CA LYS A 114 -26.01 -0.46 -3.99
C LYS A 114 -26.14 0.43 -5.23
N CYS A 115 -25.01 0.81 -5.83
CA CYS A 115 -24.96 1.69 -7.00
C CYS A 115 -25.09 0.98 -8.35
N PHE A 116 -25.60 -0.26 -8.40
CA PHE A 116 -25.69 -1.05 -9.64
C PHE A 116 -26.55 -0.41 -10.75
N LYS A 117 -27.44 0.51 -10.39
CA LYS A 117 -28.27 1.30 -11.33
C LYS A 117 -27.68 2.65 -11.69
N SER A 118 -26.57 3.07 -11.07
CA SER A 118 -25.91 4.35 -11.35
C SER A 118 -25.34 4.34 -12.77
N ASP A 119 -25.40 5.49 -13.45
CA ASP A 119 -24.72 5.69 -14.74
C ASP A 119 -23.20 5.52 -14.63
N TYR A 120 -22.66 5.67 -13.42
CA TYR A 120 -21.24 5.55 -13.09
C TYR A 120 -20.88 4.20 -12.46
N LYS A 121 -21.75 3.18 -12.53
CA LYS A 121 -21.50 1.85 -11.97
C LYS A 121 -20.19 1.21 -12.42
N THR A 122 -19.68 1.52 -13.62
CA THR A 122 -18.39 1.02 -14.10
C THR A 122 -17.20 1.63 -13.35
N HIS A 123 -17.29 2.88 -12.92
CA HIS A 123 -16.28 3.53 -12.08
C HIS A 123 -16.28 2.91 -10.68
N ILE A 124 -17.45 2.83 -10.07
CA ILE A 124 -17.63 2.29 -8.72
C ILE A 124 -17.25 0.80 -8.68
N GLY A 125 -17.60 0.05 -9.74
CA GLY A 125 -17.16 -1.32 -9.94
C GLY A 125 -15.63 -1.44 -10.01
N ALA A 126 -14.95 -0.58 -10.78
CA ALA A 126 -13.50 -0.58 -10.82
C ALA A 126 -12.88 -0.31 -9.44
N ILE A 127 -13.37 0.71 -8.70
CA ILE A 127 -12.94 0.98 -7.31
C ILE A 127 -13.09 -0.26 -6.43
N SER A 128 -14.24 -0.93 -6.51
CA SER A 128 -14.52 -2.14 -5.75
C SER A 128 -13.55 -3.27 -6.05
N GLU A 129 -13.19 -3.49 -7.31
CA GLU A 129 -12.27 -4.54 -7.70
C GLU A 129 -10.85 -4.26 -7.18
N PHE A 130 -10.38 -3.02 -7.33
CA PHE A 130 -9.10 -2.58 -6.81
C PHE A 130 -9.00 -2.67 -5.28
N SER A 131 -10.10 -2.49 -4.54
CA SER A 131 -10.11 -2.58 -3.07
C SER A 131 -9.62 -3.94 -2.54
N THR A 132 -9.75 -5.00 -3.33
CA THR A 132 -9.23 -6.34 -3.00
C THR A 132 -7.72 -6.34 -2.80
N CYS A 133 -6.98 -5.40 -3.44
CA CYS A 133 -5.54 -5.30 -3.26
C CYS A 133 -5.15 -5.09 -1.80
N PHE A 134 -5.97 -4.42 -0.98
CA PHE A 134 -5.70 -4.21 0.45
C PHE A 134 -5.52 -5.50 1.25
N GLN A 135 -5.98 -6.64 0.73
CA GLN A 135 -5.77 -7.96 1.34
C GLN A 135 -4.31 -8.44 1.30
N TRP A 136 -3.43 -7.71 0.61
CA TRP A 136 -1.98 -8.00 0.57
C TRP A 136 -1.36 -8.14 1.96
N VAL A 137 -1.90 -7.44 2.97
CA VAL A 137 -1.40 -7.45 4.35
C VAL A 137 -1.49 -8.81 5.05
N VAL A 138 -2.34 -9.70 4.54
CA VAL A 138 -2.51 -11.09 5.01
C VAL A 138 -2.19 -12.12 3.94
N ALA A 139 -1.76 -11.68 2.75
CA ALA A 139 -1.45 -12.57 1.66
C ALA A 139 -0.20 -13.41 1.98
N PRO A 140 -0.22 -14.72 1.72
CA PRO A 140 0.97 -15.55 1.89
C PRO A 140 2.03 -15.21 0.84
N GLY A 141 3.30 -15.32 1.21
CA GLY A 141 4.42 -15.16 0.28
C GLY A 141 4.77 -13.70 0.00
N LYS A 142 4.74 -13.29 -1.27
CA LYS A 142 5.23 -11.99 -1.75
C LYS A 142 4.06 -11.03 -2.01
N PRO A 143 3.82 -10.01 -1.16
CA PRO A 143 2.78 -9.01 -1.32
C PRO A 143 2.63 -8.39 -2.72
N HIS A 144 3.75 -8.01 -3.35
CA HIS A 144 3.71 -7.37 -4.67
C HIS A 144 3.15 -8.29 -5.76
N LEU A 145 3.35 -9.62 -5.69
CA LEU A 145 2.78 -10.57 -6.65
C LEU A 145 1.28 -10.75 -6.44
N PHE A 146 0.83 -10.75 -5.18
CA PHE A 146 -0.61 -10.74 -4.87
C PHE A 146 -1.27 -9.50 -5.48
N ILE A 147 -0.67 -8.32 -5.25
CA ILE A 147 -1.17 -7.06 -5.80
C ILE A 147 -1.15 -7.09 -7.33
N GLU A 148 -0.06 -7.56 -7.95
CA GLU A 148 0.06 -7.66 -9.42
C GLU A 148 -1.09 -8.45 -10.05
N SER A 149 -1.36 -9.66 -9.54
CA SER A 149 -2.47 -10.49 -10.04
C SER A 149 -3.85 -9.86 -9.83
N THR A 150 -4.02 -9.08 -8.75
CA THR A 150 -5.29 -8.41 -8.44
C THR A 150 -5.50 -7.15 -9.29
N ILE A 151 -4.43 -6.39 -9.57
CA ILE A 151 -4.44 -5.22 -10.44
C ILE A 151 -4.86 -5.57 -11.85
N GLU A 152 -4.48 -6.74 -12.39
CA GLU A 152 -4.91 -7.17 -13.72
C GLU A 152 -6.44 -7.20 -13.86
N SER A 153 -7.14 -7.70 -12.83
CA SER A 153 -8.61 -7.64 -12.76
C SER A 153 -9.10 -6.19 -12.69
N GLY A 154 -8.52 -5.38 -11.78
CA GLY A 154 -8.88 -3.97 -11.64
C GLY A 154 -8.73 -3.18 -12.95
N ILE A 155 -7.64 -3.41 -13.70
CA ILE A 155 -7.38 -2.81 -15.00
C ILE A 155 -8.46 -3.21 -16.01
N TYR A 156 -8.86 -4.49 -16.05
CA TYR A 156 -9.95 -4.93 -16.92
C TYR A 156 -11.24 -4.14 -16.66
N TYR A 157 -11.63 -3.96 -15.39
CA TYR A 157 -12.82 -3.17 -15.04
C TYR A 157 -12.66 -1.67 -15.32
N SER A 158 -11.49 -1.10 -15.04
CA SER A 158 -11.19 0.31 -15.34
C SER A 158 -11.24 0.59 -16.85
N ASN A 159 -10.83 -0.34 -17.71
CA ASN A 159 -10.94 -0.22 -19.16
C ASN A 159 -12.41 -0.19 -19.63
N ARG A 160 -13.33 -0.80 -18.88
CA ARG A 160 -14.78 -0.69 -19.16
C ARG A 160 -15.32 0.71 -18.91
N VAL A 161 -14.68 1.52 -18.07
CA VAL A 161 -15.01 2.94 -17.92
C VAL A 161 -14.73 3.66 -19.24
N ILE A 162 -13.54 3.48 -19.80
CA ILE A 162 -13.15 4.11 -21.07
C ILE A 162 -14.14 3.74 -22.17
N SER A 163 -14.47 2.45 -22.32
CA SER A 163 -15.41 2.01 -23.36
C SER A 163 -16.84 2.54 -23.17
N SER A 164 -17.29 2.73 -21.91
CA SER A 164 -18.64 3.21 -21.60
C SER A 164 -18.81 4.74 -21.76
N PHE A 165 -17.69 5.48 -21.81
CA PHE A 165 -17.70 6.95 -21.83
C PHE A 165 -16.93 7.55 -23.02
N LYS A 166 -16.38 6.74 -23.94
CA LYS A 166 -15.55 7.21 -25.07
C LYS A 166 -16.21 8.25 -25.97
N ASP A 167 -17.52 8.15 -26.21
CA ASP A 167 -18.28 9.02 -27.11
C ASP A 167 -19.10 10.10 -26.36
N LYS A 168 -18.92 10.21 -25.03
CA LYS A 168 -19.62 11.18 -24.20
C LYS A 168 -18.81 12.47 -24.07
N GLN A 169 -19.51 13.59 -23.90
CA GLN A 169 -18.84 14.85 -23.54
C GLN A 169 -18.14 14.69 -22.19
N GLY A 170 -16.87 15.12 -22.10
CA GLY A 170 -16.02 14.88 -20.92
C GLY A 170 -15.29 13.53 -20.93
N SER A 171 -15.24 12.80 -22.05
CA SER A 171 -14.54 11.51 -22.16
C SER A 171 -13.07 11.53 -21.71
N ALA A 172 -12.39 12.68 -21.85
CA ALA A 172 -11.03 12.89 -21.38
C ALA A 172 -10.90 12.75 -19.85
N ASP A 173 -11.88 13.27 -19.09
CA ASP A 173 -11.85 13.26 -17.62
C ASP A 173 -11.94 11.83 -17.09
N HIS A 174 -12.78 11.00 -17.70
CA HIS A 174 -12.88 9.57 -17.38
C HIS A 174 -11.57 8.82 -17.65
N LYS A 175 -10.87 9.15 -18.73
CA LYS A 175 -9.58 8.54 -19.05
C LYS A 175 -8.50 8.94 -18.04
N ILE A 176 -8.43 10.22 -17.69
CA ILE A 176 -7.50 10.74 -16.68
C ILE A 176 -7.80 10.10 -15.31
N TRP A 177 -9.09 9.97 -14.96
CA TRP A 177 -9.53 9.28 -13.75
C TRP A 177 -9.08 7.81 -13.70
N VAL A 178 -9.24 7.05 -14.80
CA VAL A 178 -8.77 5.66 -14.88
C VAL A 178 -7.26 5.56 -14.69
N GLN A 179 -6.50 6.46 -15.33
CA GLN A 179 -5.04 6.51 -15.17
C GLN A 179 -4.64 6.79 -13.72
N SER A 180 -5.34 7.71 -13.05
CA SER A 180 -5.10 8.04 -11.64
C SER A 180 -5.41 6.86 -10.71
N LEU A 181 -6.52 6.14 -10.93
CA LEU A 181 -6.87 4.95 -10.15
C LEU A 181 -5.79 3.88 -10.28
N ASN A 182 -5.40 3.55 -11.51
CA ASN A 182 -4.36 2.54 -11.77
C ASN A 182 -3.02 2.94 -11.13
N LYS A 183 -2.69 4.24 -11.16
CA LYS A 183 -1.46 4.76 -10.55
C LYS A 183 -1.40 4.53 -9.05
N CYS A 184 -2.50 4.69 -8.32
CA CYS A 184 -2.55 4.43 -6.87
C CYS A 184 -2.09 3.00 -6.53
N PHE A 185 -2.56 2.02 -7.29
CA PHE A 185 -2.26 0.61 -7.01
C PHE A 185 -0.92 0.16 -7.59
N GLU A 186 -0.46 0.78 -8.68
CA GLU A 186 0.91 0.57 -9.16
C GLU A 186 1.94 1.07 -8.13
N GLU A 187 1.71 2.23 -7.52
CA GLU A 187 2.53 2.75 -6.41
C GLU A 187 2.46 1.85 -5.18
N LEU A 188 1.28 1.31 -4.84
CA LEU A 188 1.15 0.31 -3.77
C LEU A 188 1.97 -0.96 -4.05
N LYS A 189 1.94 -1.45 -5.29
CA LYS A 189 2.70 -2.63 -5.71
C LYS A 189 4.21 -2.39 -5.57
N GLU A 190 4.70 -1.25 -6.06
CA GLU A 190 6.12 -0.88 -5.99
C GLU A 190 6.55 -0.66 -4.53
N TYR A 191 5.71 -0.02 -3.72
CA TYR A 191 5.91 0.09 -2.28
C TYR A 191 6.10 -1.28 -1.62
N CYS A 192 5.19 -2.23 -1.86
CA CYS A 192 5.28 -3.57 -1.30
C CYS A 192 6.53 -4.32 -1.78
N LYS A 193 6.98 -4.06 -3.01
CA LYS A 193 8.21 -4.65 -3.55
C LYS A 193 9.47 -4.10 -2.89
N ASN A 194 9.44 -2.86 -2.41
CA ASN A 194 10.60 -2.22 -1.78
C ASN A 194 10.65 -2.48 -0.26
N TYR A 195 9.52 -2.48 0.43
CA TYR A 195 9.49 -2.56 1.91
C TYR A 195 8.95 -3.88 2.48
N HIS A 196 8.25 -4.69 1.67
CA HIS A 196 7.56 -5.91 2.12
C HIS A 196 7.82 -7.09 1.18
N VAL A 197 9.09 -7.32 0.84
CA VAL A 197 9.52 -8.23 -0.24
C VAL A 197 9.00 -9.66 -0.06
N MET A 198 9.04 -10.19 1.16
CA MET A 198 8.73 -11.59 1.52
C MET A 198 7.60 -11.70 2.54
N GLY A 199 6.76 -10.66 2.64
CA GLY A 199 5.72 -10.53 3.64
C GLY A 199 5.85 -9.23 4.42
N ILE A 200 4.98 -9.03 5.41
CA ILE A 200 5.03 -7.85 6.30
C ILE A 200 6.34 -7.86 7.10
N SER A 201 7.10 -6.79 6.95
CA SER A 201 8.40 -6.55 7.61
C SER A 201 8.16 -5.91 8.97
N TRP A 202 7.84 -6.75 9.97
CA TRP A 202 7.68 -6.30 11.35
C TRP A 202 9.00 -5.84 11.95
N ASN A 203 8.93 -4.88 12.88
CA ASN A 203 10.09 -4.49 13.65
C ASN A 203 10.58 -5.67 14.51
N VAL A 204 11.90 -5.88 14.52
CA VAL A 204 12.58 -7.06 15.09
C VAL A 204 13.12 -6.80 16.49
#